data_AF-A0A1W0X1R3-F1
#
_entry.id   AF-A0A1W0X1R3-F1
#
_cell.length_a   1.000
_cell.length_b   1.000
_cell.length_c   1.000
_cell.angle_alpha   90.00
_cell.angle_beta   90.00
_cell.angle_gamma   90.00
#
_symmetry.space_group_name_H-M   'P 1'
#
loop_
_entity.id
_entity.type
_entity.pdbx_description
1 polymer ?
#
loop_
_entity_poly.entity_id
_entity_poly.type
_entity_poly.pdbx_seq_one_letter_code
_entity_poly.pdbx_strand_id
1 'polypeptide(L)'
;MERSGAAPAAVVGSNQPIKYPTRQPEFSCILTRHQPAVFPPLNADDVGPSGLQGMMQFCSLMQDSEIVIREISDEGMAMEFDVSGVEPCIANSLRRSLLSDVPSMAPETVLLRSNSTIFSDDNIGSRLGLIPFRIDARRYKFRPTSNRSDHADFTAIFKLLIPATRVPPAGRNASRNVPKQPNVNVYSGDLKWVRQPSFAKDLPEKDAPRPISEKILLATLLPSQELDLMVHVVKGIGKDHAKFSPVSTATFRPVPDVRLLRPIRGEEAERLRSYLPKGVIEIREAPEIREAPVAVVANSRLYTSNRRVFTDPELARSIQIAFRENQFIFNVESVGSLASAILVEEALKILQTRCEYLWMICPKESRFSNIKAEPNAASFFS
;
A
#
# COMPACT_ATOMS: atom_id res chain seq x y z
N MET A 1 42.54 -17.89 25.10
CA MET A 1 42.18 -18.10 23.69
C MET A 1 41.06 -17.14 23.35
N GLU A 2 41.42 -15.92 23.00
CA GLU A 2 40.52 -14.90 22.48
C GLU A 2 40.10 -15.31 21.06
N ARG A 3 38.79 -15.28 20.77
CA ARG A 3 38.28 -15.33 19.40
C ARG A 3 37.64 -13.98 19.10
N SER A 4 38.35 -13.22 18.28
CA SER A 4 37.95 -11.96 17.65
C SER A 4 36.63 -12.11 16.89
N GLY A 5 35.61 -11.33 17.27
CA GLY A 5 34.39 -11.13 16.50
C GLY A 5 34.65 -10.14 15.36
N ALA A 6 34.65 -10.62 14.12
CA ALA A 6 34.66 -9.77 12.94
C ALA A 6 33.23 -9.24 12.68
N ALA A 7 33.09 -7.91 12.62
CA ALA A 7 31.87 -7.25 12.19
C ALA A 7 31.57 -7.57 10.71
N PRO A 8 30.29 -7.68 10.30
CA PRO A 8 29.95 -7.93 8.91
C PRO A 8 30.34 -6.73 8.04
N ALA A 9 31.07 -7.02 6.96
CA ALA A 9 31.57 -6.04 6.00
C ALA A 9 30.39 -5.30 5.33
N ALA A 10 30.41 -3.97 5.41
CA ALA A 10 29.52 -3.12 4.63
C ALA A 10 29.83 -3.31 3.14
N VAL A 11 28.83 -3.79 2.38
CA VAL A 11 28.93 -3.92 0.92
C VAL A 11 28.93 -2.51 0.34
N VAL A 12 30.12 -2.04 -0.05
CA VAL A 12 30.34 -0.81 -0.79
C VAL A 12 29.81 -1.02 -2.21
N GLY A 13 28.55 -0.67 -2.44
CA GLY A 13 27.99 -0.57 -3.79
C GLY A 13 28.83 0.38 -4.65
N SER A 14 29.04 0.00 -5.90
CA SER A 14 29.83 0.74 -6.90
C SER A 14 29.42 2.21 -6.95
N ASN A 15 30.23 3.08 -6.33
CA ASN A 15 29.96 4.50 -6.17
C ASN A 15 30.36 5.29 -7.42
N GLN A 16 29.90 4.87 -8.61
CA GLN A 16 30.06 5.72 -9.79
C GLN A 16 29.07 6.88 -9.68
N PRO A 17 29.54 8.14 -9.80
CA PRO A 17 28.66 9.30 -9.68
C PRO A 17 27.67 9.29 -10.84
N ILE A 18 26.38 9.12 -10.52
CA ILE A 18 25.29 9.24 -11.49
C ILE A 18 25.39 10.63 -12.14
N LYS A 19 25.68 10.65 -13.44
CA LYS A 19 25.81 11.87 -14.24
C LYS A 19 24.43 12.41 -14.56
N TYR A 20 24.10 13.54 -13.96
CA TYR A 20 22.88 14.27 -14.23
C TYR A 20 23.14 15.41 -15.22
N PRO A 21 22.15 15.79 -16.06
CA PRO A 21 22.22 17.00 -16.86
C PRO A 21 22.54 18.22 -16.00
N THR A 22 23.42 19.08 -16.51
CA THR A 22 23.76 20.35 -15.86
C THR A 22 22.51 21.21 -15.72
N ARG A 23 22.30 21.77 -14.53
CA ARG A 23 21.17 22.66 -14.25
C ARG A 23 21.15 23.83 -15.24
N GLN A 24 20.02 24.04 -15.92
CA GLN A 24 19.82 25.25 -16.71
C GLN A 24 19.58 26.46 -15.77
N PRO A 25 20.26 27.60 -15.99
CA PRO A 25 20.30 28.72 -15.04
C PRO A 25 18.94 29.40 -14.79
N GLU A 26 18.01 29.30 -15.75
CA GLU A 26 16.68 29.94 -15.68
C GLU A 26 15.60 29.07 -15.03
N PHE A 27 15.89 27.79 -14.75
CA PHE A 27 14.93 26.85 -14.20
C PHE A 27 15.44 26.24 -12.89
N SER A 28 14.53 26.03 -11.93
CA SER A 28 14.79 25.11 -10.83
C SER A 28 14.83 23.70 -11.42
N CYS A 29 16.03 23.19 -11.72
CA CYS A 29 16.20 21.90 -12.37
C CYS A 29 15.86 20.79 -11.37
N ILE A 30 14.61 20.34 -11.41
CA ILE A 30 14.18 19.03 -10.90
C ILE A 30 14.27 18.10 -12.09
N LEU A 31 15.22 17.17 -12.06
CA LEU A 31 15.31 16.13 -13.08
C LEU A 31 14.19 15.13 -12.81
N THR A 32 13.11 15.27 -13.58
CA THR A 32 11.91 14.41 -13.52
C THR A 32 11.95 13.29 -14.54
N ARG A 33 13.06 13.11 -15.28
CA ARG A 33 13.09 12.31 -16.51
C ARG A 33 13.06 10.80 -16.22
N HIS A 34 11.94 10.29 -15.73
CA HIS A 34 11.50 8.97 -16.15
C HIS A 34 11.15 9.10 -17.64
N GLN A 35 12.11 8.87 -18.54
CA GLN A 35 11.70 8.54 -19.90
C GLN A 35 11.04 7.16 -19.82
N PRO A 36 9.75 7.02 -20.12
CA PRO A 36 9.21 5.68 -20.37
C PRO A 36 10.02 5.09 -21.51
N ALA A 37 10.31 3.79 -21.45
CA ALA A 37 10.84 3.09 -22.61
C ALA A 37 9.81 3.26 -23.74
N VAL A 38 10.04 4.23 -24.64
CA VAL A 38 9.24 4.37 -25.86
C VAL A 38 9.64 3.17 -26.70
N PHE A 39 8.80 2.14 -26.71
CA PHE A 39 8.89 1.07 -27.70
C PHE A 39 8.33 1.64 -29.00
N PRO A 40 9.16 2.03 -29.99
CA PRO A 40 8.62 2.42 -31.28
C PRO A 40 7.84 1.24 -31.87
N PRO A 41 6.74 1.50 -32.61
CA PRO A 41 6.06 0.44 -33.34
C PRO A 41 7.08 -0.22 -34.27
N LEU A 42 7.32 -1.51 -34.04
CA LEU A 42 8.24 -2.31 -34.85
C LEU A 42 7.64 -2.44 -36.26
N ASN A 43 8.03 -1.54 -37.18
CA ASN A 43 7.97 -1.85 -38.60
C ASN A 43 9.04 -2.92 -38.88
N ALA A 44 8.65 -4.00 -39.55
CA ALA A 44 9.49 -5.18 -39.78
C ALA A 44 10.81 -4.88 -40.54
N ASP A 45 10.92 -3.71 -41.17
CA ASP A 45 12.06 -3.32 -41.99
C ASP A 45 13.06 -2.39 -41.28
N ASP A 46 12.74 -1.91 -40.05
CA ASP A 46 13.57 -0.98 -39.26
C ASP A 46 14.28 -1.67 -38.08
N VAL A 47 14.64 -2.95 -38.21
CA VAL A 47 15.50 -3.64 -37.24
C VAL A 47 16.97 -3.22 -37.45
N GLY A 48 17.24 -1.93 -37.26
CA GLY A 48 18.57 -1.45 -36.96
C GLY A 48 19.01 -1.88 -35.55
N PRO A 49 20.30 -1.76 -35.21
CA PRO A 49 20.85 -2.18 -33.91
C PRO A 49 20.17 -1.54 -32.69
N SER A 50 19.45 -0.43 -32.86
CA SER A 50 18.70 0.28 -31.81
C SER A 50 17.52 -0.51 -31.22
N GLY A 51 16.81 -1.32 -32.01
CA GLY A 51 15.65 -2.09 -31.54
C GLY A 51 16.03 -3.31 -30.69
N LEU A 52 17.06 -4.04 -31.12
CA LEU A 52 17.67 -5.11 -30.31
C LEU A 52 18.35 -4.55 -29.06
N GLN A 53 18.93 -3.36 -29.13
CA GLN A 53 19.58 -2.72 -28.00
C GLN A 53 18.59 -2.35 -26.89
N GLY A 54 17.39 -1.87 -27.22
CA GLY A 54 16.33 -1.62 -26.21
C GLY A 54 15.84 -2.88 -25.50
N MET A 55 15.68 -4.00 -26.23
CA MET A 55 15.24 -5.29 -25.65
C MET A 55 16.36 -5.98 -24.85
N MET A 56 17.60 -5.91 -25.33
CA MET A 56 18.79 -6.34 -24.58
C MET A 56 18.99 -5.50 -23.31
N GLN A 57 18.66 -4.20 -23.36
CA GLN A 57 18.76 -3.29 -22.21
C GLN A 57 17.70 -3.56 -21.13
N PHE A 58 16.50 -4.03 -21.51
CA PHE A 58 15.47 -4.46 -20.56
C PHE A 58 15.91 -5.70 -19.76
N CYS A 59 16.43 -6.73 -20.45
CA CYS A 59 16.93 -7.93 -19.79
C CYS A 59 18.14 -7.65 -18.89
N SER A 60 19.06 -6.76 -19.32
CA SER A 60 20.18 -6.35 -18.47
C SER A 60 19.74 -5.52 -17.26
N LEU A 61 18.69 -4.69 -17.38
CA LEU A 61 18.16 -3.90 -16.26
C LEU A 61 17.53 -4.80 -15.19
N MET A 62 16.82 -5.85 -15.61
CA MET A 62 16.19 -6.82 -14.71
C MET A 62 17.23 -7.72 -14.01
N GLN A 63 18.40 -7.93 -14.61
CA GLN A 63 19.49 -8.71 -14.03
C GLN A 63 20.06 -8.08 -12.75
N ASP A 64 19.99 -6.76 -12.62
CA ASP A 64 20.43 -6.01 -11.44
C ASP A 64 19.26 -5.61 -10.51
N SER A 65 18.08 -6.23 -10.68
CA SER A 65 16.94 -5.94 -9.82
C SER A 65 17.15 -6.46 -8.40
N GLU A 66 17.01 -5.58 -7.42
CA GLU A 66 17.23 -5.89 -6.00
C GLU A 66 16.07 -5.35 -5.17
N ILE A 67 15.63 -6.14 -4.19
CA ILE A 67 14.63 -5.74 -3.20
C ILE A 67 15.29 -5.74 -1.83
N VAL A 68 15.39 -4.57 -1.20
CA VAL A 68 16.00 -4.42 0.12
C VAL A 68 14.91 -4.04 1.13
N ILE A 69 14.61 -4.95 2.04
CA ILE A 69 13.68 -4.68 3.14
C ILE A 69 14.38 -3.80 4.17
N ARG A 70 13.80 -2.64 4.50
CA ARG A 70 14.37 -1.69 5.45
C ARG A 70 13.75 -1.84 6.83
N GLU A 71 12.43 -1.85 6.87
CA GLU A 71 11.66 -1.86 8.11
C GLU A 71 10.45 -2.76 7.95
N ILE A 72 10.23 -3.58 8.98
CA ILE A 72 8.99 -4.32 9.18
C ILE A 72 8.57 -3.99 10.60
N SER A 73 7.31 -3.55 10.77
CA SER A 73 6.73 -3.35 12.09
C SER A 73 6.74 -4.64 12.90
N ASP A 74 6.84 -4.55 14.24
CA ASP A 74 6.86 -5.71 15.15
C ASP A 74 5.66 -6.65 14.96
N GLU A 75 4.50 -6.11 14.56
CA GLU A 75 3.29 -6.88 14.27
C GLU A 75 3.23 -7.45 12.84
N GLY A 76 4.17 -7.05 11.98
CA GLY A 76 4.25 -7.44 10.56
C GLY A 76 3.21 -6.78 9.66
N MET A 77 2.49 -5.76 10.15
CA MET A 77 1.38 -5.10 9.46
C MET A 77 1.77 -3.86 8.65
N ALA A 78 2.99 -3.36 8.83
CA ALA A 78 3.56 -2.30 8.02
C ALA A 78 4.97 -2.71 7.56
N MET A 79 5.30 -2.40 6.32
CA MET A 79 6.59 -2.72 5.72
C MET A 79 7.05 -1.58 4.80
N GLU A 80 8.30 -1.16 4.97
CA GLU A 80 9.02 -0.29 4.03
C GLU A 80 10.14 -1.09 3.35
N PHE A 81 10.15 -1.10 2.02
CA PHE A 81 11.19 -1.76 1.23
C PHE A 81 11.59 -0.93 0.01
N ASP A 82 12.84 -1.11 -0.40
CA ASP A 82 13.40 -0.49 -1.60
C ASP A 82 13.38 -1.47 -2.75
N VAL A 83 13.05 -0.98 -3.94
CA VAL A 83 13.12 -1.73 -5.20
C VAL A 83 14.03 -0.96 -6.14
N SER A 84 15.15 -1.57 -6.54
CA SER A 84 16.07 -1.06 -7.54
C SER A 84 16.04 -1.90 -8.81
N GLY A 85 16.37 -1.29 -9.96
CA GLY A 85 16.46 -1.97 -11.25
C GLY A 85 15.12 -2.22 -11.94
N VAL A 86 14.05 -1.55 -11.50
CA VAL A 86 12.69 -1.76 -12.02
C VAL A 86 12.14 -0.49 -12.66
N GLU A 87 11.42 -0.62 -13.78
CA GLU A 87 10.75 0.51 -14.44
C GLU A 87 9.49 0.97 -13.67
N PRO A 88 9.14 2.27 -13.67
CA PRO A 88 7.91 2.77 -13.04
C PRO A 88 6.63 1.99 -13.38
N CYS A 89 6.54 1.45 -14.60
CA CYS A 89 5.41 0.65 -15.06
C CYS A 89 5.21 -0.61 -14.21
N ILE A 90 6.29 -1.33 -13.90
CA ILE A 90 6.23 -2.56 -13.10
C ILE A 90 5.97 -2.21 -11.63
N ALA A 91 6.64 -1.18 -11.11
CA ALA A 91 6.42 -0.67 -9.76
C ALA A 91 4.95 -0.27 -9.53
N ASN A 92 4.36 0.47 -10.46
CA ASN A 92 2.94 0.83 -10.39
C ASN A 92 2.01 -0.37 -10.57
N SER A 93 2.41 -1.38 -11.36
CA SER A 93 1.64 -2.61 -11.51
C SER A 93 1.57 -3.39 -10.19
N LEU A 94 2.70 -3.50 -9.46
CA LEU A 94 2.74 -4.07 -8.12
C LEU A 94 1.84 -3.32 -7.15
N ARG A 95 1.94 -1.97 -7.13
CA ARG A 95 1.07 -1.12 -6.29
C ARG A 95 -0.41 -1.34 -6.57
N ARG A 96 -0.80 -1.41 -7.85
CA ARG A 96 -2.19 -1.65 -8.26
C ARG A 96 -2.65 -3.04 -7.87
N SER A 97 -1.81 -4.05 -8.05
CA SER A 97 -2.14 -5.43 -7.68
C SER A 97 -2.43 -5.57 -6.18
N LEU A 98 -1.61 -4.93 -5.33
CA LEU A 98 -1.83 -4.86 -3.88
C LEU A 98 -3.18 -4.22 -3.50
N LEU A 99 -3.59 -3.17 -4.21
CA LEU A 99 -4.85 -2.45 -3.92
C LEU A 99 -6.09 -3.19 -4.43
N SER A 100 -6.03 -3.81 -5.61
CA SER A 100 -7.25 -4.27 -6.31
C SER A 100 -7.34 -5.78 -6.52
N ASP A 101 -6.22 -6.49 -6.61
CA ASP A 101 -6.23 -7.86 -7.12
C ASP A 101 -6.04 -8.92 -6.04
N VAL A 102 -5.29 -8.60 -4.98
CA VAL A 102 -5.10 -9.51 -3.86
C VAL A 102 -6.45 -9.73 -3.15
N PRO A 103 -6.94 -10.98 -3.05
CA PRO A 103 -8.26 -11.24 -2.50
C PRO A 103 -8.26 -11.19 -0.97
N SER A 104 -9.38 -10.73 -0.41
CA SER A 104 -9.60 -10.68 1.04
C SER A 104 -11.02 -11.11 1.41
N MET A 105 -11.25 -11.33 2.70
CA MET A 105 -12.56 -11.71 3.25
C MET A 105 -13.25 -10.48 3.82
N ALA A 106 -14.45 -10.16 3.32
CA ALA A 106 -15.26 -9.06 3.85
C ALA A 106 -16.77 -9.40 3.83
N PRO A 107 -17.59 -8.73 4.67
CA PRO A 107 -19.03 -8.94 4.67
C PRO A 107 -19.68 -8.56 3.34
N GLU A 108 -20.54 -9.44 2.84
CA GLU A 108 -21.33 -9.18 1.62
C GLU A 108 -22.83 -9.16 1.92
N THR A 109 -23.33 -10.15 2.65
CA THR A 109 -24.75 -10.26 2.95
C THR A 109 -24.98 -10.09 4.45
N VAL A 110 -25.92 -9.20 4.81
CA VAL A 110 -26.39 -9.03 6.19
C VAL A 110 -27.86 -9.43 6.23
N LEU A 111 -28.17 -10.44 7.02
CA LEU A 111 -29.53 -10.93 7.25
C LEU A 111 -30.01 -10.36 8.58
N LEU A 112 -30.88 -9.36 8.53
CA LEU A 112 -31.46 -8.77 9.73
C LEU A 112 -32.73 -9.53 10.12
N ARG A 113 -32.82 -9.94 11.39
CA ARG A 113 -34.05 -10.50 11.96
C ARG A 113 -34.87 -9.42 12.64
N SER A 114 -34.21 -8.57 13.44
CA SER A 114 -34.84 -7.46 14.12
C SER A 114 -33.84 -6.31 14.25
N ASN A 115 -34.28 -5.12 13.86
CA ASN A 115 -33.57 -3.86 14.07
C ASN A 115 -34.58 -2.85 14.62
N SER A 116 -34.44 -2.51 15.90
CA SER A 116 -35.20 -1.42 16.53
C SER A 116 -34.30 -0.23 16.90
N THR A 117 -33.11 -0.17 16.31
CA THR A 117 -32.17 0.92 16.52
C THR A 117 -32.60 2.19 15.78
N ILE A 118 -31.88 3.27 16.04
CA ILE A 118 -32.07 4.54 15.31
C ILE A 118 -31.50 4.46 13.88
N PHE A 119 -30.51 3.59 13.65
CA PHE A 119 -29.91 3.42 12.33
C PHE A 119 -30.81 2.55 11.44
N SER A 120 -31.01 2.99 10.21
CA SER A 120 -31.63 2.16 9.18
C SER A 120 -30.80 0.92 8.89
N ASP A 121 -31.47 -0.11 8.38
CA ASP A 121 -30.86 -1.40 8.00
C ASP A 121 -29.68 -1.19 7.04
N ASP A 122 -29.83 -0.31 6.05
CA ASP A 122 -28.78 0.01 5.07
C ASP A 122 -27.54 0.62 5.72
N ASN A 123 -27.74 1.50 6.71
CA ASN A 123 -26.63 2.13 7.43
C ASN A 123 -25.86 1.10 8.27
N ILE A 124 -26.56 0.19 8.94
CA ILE A 124 -25.94 -0.90 9.69
C ILE A 124 -25.20 -1.84 8.72
N GLY A 125 -25.84 -2.23 7.62
CA GLY A 125 -25.25 -3.10 6.60
C GLY A 125 -23.98 -2.51 5.98
N SER A 126 -24.00 -1.23 5.61
CA SER A 126 -22.84 -0.52 5.08
C SER A 126 -21.68 -0.44 6.07
N ARG A 127 -21.97 -0.13 7.34
CA ARG A 127 -20.96 -0.11 8.41
C ARG A 127 -20.36 -1.48 8.67
N LEU A 128 -21.19 -2.52 8.76
CA LEU A 128 -20.74 -3.90 8.88
C LEU A 128 -19.86 -4.31 7.70
N GLY A 129 -20.23 -3.90 6.48
CA GLY A 129 -19.49 -4.13 5.24
C GLY A 129 -18.04 -3.67 5.26
N LEU A 130 -17.71 -2.64 6.05
CA LEU A 130 -16.37 -2.06 6.15
C LEU A 130 -15.56 -2.58 7.33
N ILE A 131 -16.11 -3.46 8.17
CA ILE A 131 -15.35 -4.08 9.26
C ILE A 131 -14.40 -5.11 8.66
N PRO A 132 -13.09 -4.98 8.90
CA PRO A 132 -12.15 -5.96 8.40
C PRO A 132 -12.07 -7.16 9.36
N PHE A 133 -11.97 -8.35 8.78
CA PHE A 133 -11.91 -9.62 9.51
C PHE A 133 -10.54 -10.26 9.40
N ARG A 134 -10.08 -10.85 10.51
CA ARG A 134 -8.86 -11.65 10.56
C ARG A 134 -9.16 -13.06 10.09
N ILE A 135 -9.23 -13.23 8.77
CA ILE A 135 -9.50 -14.51 8.11
C ILE A 135 -8.55 -14.66 6.93
N ASP A 136 -7.88 -15.81 6.85
CA ASP A 136 -7.05 -16.15 5.70
C ASP A 136 -7.92 -16.49 4.48
N ALA A 137 -7.92 -15.60 3.49
CA ALA A 137 -8.69 -15.74 2.25
C ALA A 137 -8.26 -16.95 1.40
N ARG A 138 -7.07 -17.54 1.63
CA ARG A 138 -6.60 -18.72 0.89
C ARG A 138 -7.38 -19.99 1.23
N ARG A 139 -7.93 -20.05 2.44
CA ARG A 139 -8.70 -21.20 2.93
C ARG A 139 -10.11 -21.25 2.32
N TYR A 140 -10.57 -20.14 1.74
CA TYR A 140 -11.89 -20.01 1.13
C TYR A 140 -11.80 -19.94 -0.40
N LYS A 141 -12.81 -20.51 -1.05
CA LYS A 141 -13.00 -20.40 -2.50
C LYS A 141 -13.87 -19.19 -2.82
N PHE A 142 -13.76 -18.66 -4.04
CA PHE A 142 -14.69 -17.66 -4.52
C PHE A 142 -16.09 -18.27 -4.61
N ARG A 143 -17.08 -17.52 -4.14
CA ARG A 143 -18.49 -17.91 -4.24
C ARG A 143 -18.92 -17.88 -5.71
N PRO A 144 -19.49 -18.97 -6.26
CA PRO A 144 -19.93 -18.99 -7.66
C PRO A 144 -21.15 -18.09 -7.85
N THR A 145 -21.22 -17.37 -8.97
CA THR A 145 -22.33 -16.46 -9.29
C THR A 145 -23.66 -17.20 -9.45
N SER A 146 -23.62 -18.45 -9.92
CA SER A 146 -24.80 -19.27 -10.21
C SER A 146 -25.47 -19.86 -8.97
N ASN A 147 -24.74 -20.04 -7.87
CA ASN A 147 -25.28 -20.68 -6.67
C ASN A 147 -24.86 -19.90 -5.41
N ARG A 148 -25.82 -19.17 -4.82
CA ARG A 148 -25.65 -18.46 -3.54
C ARG A 148 -25.80 -19.41 -2.35
N SER A 149 -25.16 -20.57 -2.42
CA SER A 149 -25.14 -21.52 -1.32
C SER A 149 -24.27 -20.96 -0.18
N ASP A 150 -24.78 -21.04 1.05
CA ASP A 150 -24.02 -20.66 2.26
C ASP A 150 -23.09 -21.78 2.76
N HIS A 151 -22.56 -22.59 1.83
CA HIS A 151 -21.62 -23.64 2.15
C HIS A 151 -20.34 -23.07 2.78
N ALA A 152 -19.79 -23.81 3.74
CA ALA A 152 -18.64 -23.38 4.51
C ALA A 152 -17.38 -23.07 3.70
N ASP A 153 -17.21 -23.73 2.55
CA ASP A 153 -16.06 -23.49 1.65
C ASP A 153 -16.01 -22.06 1.11
N PHE A 154 -17.16 -21.36 1.08
CA PHE A 154 -17.30 -20.03 0.46
C PHE A 154 -17.57 -18.93 1.48
N THR A 155 -18.06 -19.26 2.68
CA THR A 155 -18.69 -18.26 3.54
C THR A 155 -18.42 -18.51 5.03
N ALA A 156 -17.96 -17.48 5.72
CA ALA A 156 -17.88 -17.44 7.17
C ALA A 156 -19.09 -16.67 7.73
N ILE A 157 -19.82 -17.26 8.68
CA ILE A 157 -21.03 -16.67 9.25
C ILE A 157 -20.74 -16.11 10.63
N PHE A 158 -21.18 -14.88 10.88
CA PHE A 158 -21.16 -14.25 12.20
C PHE A 158 -22.58 -13.91 12.63
N LYS A 159 -22.85 -14.00 13.92
CA LYS A 159 -24.12 -13.60 14.53
C LYS A 159 -23.88 -12.48 15.54
N LEU A 160 -24.71 -11.45 15.46
CA LEU A 160 -24.79 -10.37 16.44
C LEU A 160 -26.18 -10.38 17.04
N LEU A 161 -26.27 -10.59 18.36
CA LEU A 161 -27.53 -10.59 19.10
C LEU A 161 -27.38 -9.72 20.34
N ILE A 162 -28.01 -8.55 20.30
CA ILE A 162 -28.13 -7.63 21.42
C ILE A 162 -29.62 -7.54 21.79
N PRO A 163 -30.05 -8.20 22.87
CA PRO A 163 -31.45 -8.21 23.27
C PRO A 163 -31.87 -6.87 23.88
N ALA A 164 -33.17 -6.55 23.77
CA ALA A 164 -33.74 -5.38 24.42
C ALA A 164 -33.64 -5.47 25.95
N THR A 165 -32.94 -4.52 26.56
CA THR A 165 -32.92 -4.39 28.02
C THR A 165 -34.33 -4.03 28.51
N ARG A 166 -34.92 -4.86 29.38
CA ARG A 166 -36.21 -4.54 30.01
C ARG A 166 -36.02 -3.36 30.97
N VAL A 167 -36.62 -2.22 30.63
CA VAL A 167 -36.72 -1.08 31.55
C VAL A 167 -37.97 -1.29 32.40
N PRO A 168 -37.86 -1.45 33.74
CA PRO A 168 -39.03 -1.47 34.59
C PRO A 168 -39.77 -0.12 34.48
N PRO A 169 -41.11 -0.11 34.44
CA PRO A 169 -41.88 1.12 34.30
C PRO A 169 -41.53 2.07 35.45
N ALA A 170 -41.24 3.34 35.11
CA ALA A 170 -40.97 4.36 36.11
C ALA A 170 -42.20 4.50 37.03
N GLY A 171 -42.02 4.27 38.33
CA GLY A 171 -43.09 4.45 39.31
C GLY A 171 -43.63 5.88 39.26
N ARG A 172 -44.92 6.08 39.56
CA ARG A 172 -45.60 7.38 39.55
C ARG A 172 -44.89 8.48 40.38
N ASN A 173 -44.00 8.09 41.30
CA ASN A 173 -43.20 8.96 42.16
C ASN A 173 -41.69 8.87 41.88
N ALA A 174 -41.27 8.55 40.64
CA ALA A 174 -39.86 8.56 40.27
C ALA A 174 -39.30 9.99 40.43
N SER A 175 -38.42 10.17 41.43
CA SER A 175 -37.70 11.42 41.62
C SER A 175 -36.94 11.81 40.35
N ARG A 176 -36.77 13.10 40.09
CA ARG A 176 -35.99 13.64 38.95
C ARG A 176 -34.53 13.13 38.89
N ASN A 177 -34.07 12.49 39.97
CA ASN A 177 -32.73 11.90 40.17
C ASN A 177 -32.65 10.37 39.98
N VAL A 178 -33.60 9.70 39.32
CA VAL A 178 -33.38 8.29 38.93
C VAL A 178 -32.25 8.24 37.88
N PRO A 179 -31.17 7.45 38.09
CA PRO A 179 -30.13 7.30 37.08
C PRO A 179 -30.77 6.71 35.83
N LYS A 180 -30.74 7.46 34.72
CA LYS A 180 -31.13 6.91 33.41
C LYS A 180 -30.23 5.70 33.15
N GLN A 181 -30.83 4.57 32.77
CA GLN A 181 -30.04 3.40 32.39
C GLN A 181 -29.05 3.81 31.27
N PRO A 182 -27.78 3.38 31.36
CA PRO A 182 -26.80 3.76 30.37
C PRO A 182 -27.15 3.15 29.01
N ASN A 183 -26.84 3.89 27.95
CA ASN A 183 -26.96 3.38 26.59
C ASN A 183 -26.00 2.19 26.39
N VAL A 184 -26.40 1.25 25.54
CA VAL A 184 -25.58 0.08 25.20
C VAL A 184 -24.82 0.39 23.91
N ASN A 185 -23.50 0.43 23.98
CA ASN A 185 -22.67 0.54 22.77
C ASN A 185 -22.42 -0.86 22.22
N VAL A 186 -22.77 -1.04 20.94
CA VAL A 186 -22.52 -2.28 20.20
C VAL A 186 -21.23 -2.13 19.43
N TYR A 187 -20.28 -3.02 19.67
CA TYR A 187 -18.97 -3.01 19.04
C TYR A 187 -18.81 -4.18 18.07
N SER A 188 -17.80 -4.12 17.22
CA SER A 188 -17.40 -5.24 16.37
C SER A 188 -17.08 -6.50 17.17
N GLY A 189 -16.52 -6.38 18.39
CA GLY A 189 -16.27 -7.52 19.27
C GLY A 189 -17.51 -8.33 19.66
N ASP A 190 -18.71 -7.76 19.52
CA ASP A 190 -19.97 -8.46 19.80
C ASP A 190 -20.37 -9.45 18.68
N LEU A 191 -19.69 -9.41 17.53
CA LEU A 191 -19.89 -10.35 16.42
C LEU A 191 -19.29 -11.72 16.76
N LYS A 192 -20.15 -12.72 16.94
CA LYS A 192 -19.75 -14.09 17.28
C LYS A 192 -19.72 -14.97 16.06
N TRP A 193 -18.58 -15.59 15.78
CA TRP A 193 -18.45 -16.56 14.69
C TRP A 193 -19.29 -17.81 14.95
N VAL A 194 -20.07 -18.22 13.96
CA VAL A 194 -20.89 -19.44 14.00
C VAL A 194 -20.16 -20.53 13.23
N ARG A 195 -19.77 -21.59 13.96
CA ARG A 195 -19.11 -22.76 13.35
C ARG A 195 -20.09 -23.53 12.48
N GLN A 196 -19.71 -23.74 11.22
CA GLN A 196 -20.47 -24.59 10.31
C GLN A 196 -19.95 -26.03 10.34
N PRO A 197 -20.82 -27.05 10.27
CA PRO A 197 -20.45 -28.45 10.44
C PRO A 197 -19.50 -28.99 9.36
N SER A 198 -19.54 -28.46 8.13
CA SER A 198 -18.64 -28.89 7.04
C SER A 198 -17.25 -28.27 7.09
N PHE A 199 -17.06 -27.15 7.81
CA PHE A 199 -15.75 -26.50 8.02
C PHE A 199 -14.98 -27.08 9.21
N ALA A 200 -15.52 -28.09 9.89
CA ALA A 200 -14.92 -28.70 11.06
C ALA A 200 -13.71 -29.57 10.68
N LYS A 201 -12.65 -28.92 10.18
CA LYS A 201 -11.28 -29.34 10.45
C LYS A 201 -10.76 -28.38 11.50
N ASP A 202 -10.24 -28.95 12.59
CA ASP A 202 -9.78 -28.29 13.83
C ASP A 202 -9.00 -26.99 13.57
N LEU A 203 -9.71 -25.86 13.46
CA LEU A 203 -9.04 -24.56 13.51
C LEU A 203 -8.68 -24.32 14.98
N PRO A 204 -7.39 -24.14 15.29
CA PRO A 204 -6.99 -23.69 16.61
C PRO A 204 -7.76 -22.44 16.98
N GLU A 205 -8.15 -22.29 18.24
CA GLU A 205 -8.92 -21.12 18.71
C GLU A 205 -8.22 -19.79 18.37
N LYS A 206 -6.89 -19.81 18.33
CA LYS A 206 -6.05 -18.69 17.89
C LYS A 206 -6.36 -18.19 16.46
N ASP A 207 -6.70 -19.12 15.56
CA ASP A 207 -7.01 -18.87 14.16
C ASP A 207 -8.50 -18.65 13.91
N ALA A 208 -9.34 -18.67 14.96
CA ALA A 208 -10.77 -18.49 14.83
C ALA A 208 -11.09 -17.14 14.13
N PRO A 209 -11.96 -17.17 13.09
CA PRO A 209 -12.46 -15.96 12.44
C PRO A 209 -12.99 -14.95 13.45
N ARG A 210 -12.45 -13.73 13.40
CA ARG A 210 -12.88 -12.62 14.25
C ARG A 210 -12.64 -11.28 13.55
N PRO A 211 -13.35 -10.20 13.94
CA PRO A 211 -12.98 -8.85 13.55
C PRO A 211 -11.54 -8.52 13.95
N ILE A 212 -10.82 -7.74 13.13
CA ILE A 212 -9.42 -7.37 13.44
C ILE A 212 -9.35 -6.48 14.68
N SER A 213 -10.25 -5.51 14.77
CA SER A 213 -10.44 -4.68 15.94
C SER A 213 -11.79 -4.99 16.56
N GLU A 214 -11.83 -5.25 17.86
CA GLU A 214 -13.05 -5.49 18.64
C GLU A 214 -13.72 -4.20 19.11
N LYS A 215 -13.08 -3.04 18.89
CA LYS A 215 -13.49 -1.74 19.42
C LYS A 215 -14.18 -0.84 18.40
N ILE A 216 -14.52 -1.35 17.22
CA ILE A 216 -15.19 -0.57 16.19
C ILE A 216 -16.66 -0.42 16.59
N LEU A 217 -17.08 0.81 16.90
CA LEU A 217 -18.47 1.09 17.27
C LEU A 217 -19.39 0.93 16.06
N LEU A 218 -20.43 0.11 16.20
CA LEU A 218 -21.44 -0.15 15.18
C LEU A 218 -22.67 0.73 15.38
N ALA A 219 -23.24 0.67 16.57
CA ALA A 219 -24.42 1.43 16.94
C ALA A 219 -24.42 1.68 18.45
N THR A 220 -25.06 2.77 18.87
CA THR A 220 -25.40 3.01 20.26
C THR A 220 -26.90 2.84 20.41
N LEU A 221 -27.30 1.88 21.24
CA LEU A 221 -28.67 1.52 21.52
C LEU A 221 -29.18 2.26 22.76
N LEU A 222 -30.40 2.75 22.67
CA LEU A 222 -31.17 3.17 23.83
C LEU A 222 -31.72 1.94 24.58
N PRO A 223 -32.01 2.09 25.89
CA PRO A 223 -32.72 1.05 26.63
C PRO A 223 -34.02 0.65 25.93
N SER A 224 -34.34 -0.65 25.90
CA SER A 224 -35.45 -1.27 25.14
C SER A 224 -35.23 -1.48 23.63
N GLN A 225 -34.11 -1.02 23.05
CA GLN A 225 -33.78 -1.37 21.66
C GLN A 225 -33.02 -2.69 21.58
N GLU A 226 -33.24 -3.42 20.49
CA GLU A 226 -32.60 -4.68 20.14
C GLU A 226 -32.03 -4.68 18.72
N LEU A 227 -31.03 -5.54 18.51
CA LEU A 227 -30.40 -5.81 17.23
C LEU A 227 -30.07 -7.30 17.13
N ASP A 228 -30.72 -8.01 16.20
CA ASP A 228 -30.43 -9.41 15.87
C ASP A 228 -30.17 -9.54 14.37
N LEU A 229 -28.95 -9.91 14.01
CA LEU A 229 -28.53 -10.08 12.63
C LEU A 229 -27.49 -11.18 12.46
N MET A 230 -27.39 -11.68 11.23
CA MET A 230 -26.33 -12.57 10.77
C MET A 230 -25.58 -11.92 9.61
N VAL A 231 -24.27 -12.14 9.56
CA VAL A 231 -23.37 -11.56 8.57
C VAL A 231 -22.63 -12.68 7.85
N HIS A 232 -22.72 -12.69 6.52
CA HIS A 232 -22.02 -13.63 5.66
C HIS A 232 -20.79 -12.92 5.09
N VAL A 233 -19.62 -13.42 5.48
CA VAL A 233 -18.30 -12.93 5.04
C VAL A 233 -17.81 -13.85 3.93
N VAL A 234 -17.48 -13.25 2.78
CA VAL A 234 -17.09 -13.97 1.56
C VAL A 234 -15.73 -13.48 1.07
N LYS A 235 -15.13 -14.26 0.18
CA LYS A 235 -13.91 -13.88 -0.53
C LYS A 235 -14.24 -12.98 -1.72
N GLY A 236 -13.57 -11.83 -1.80
CA GLY A 236 -13.70 -10.88 -2.90
C GLY A 236 -12.37 -10.20 -3.24
N ILE A 237 -12.39 -9.32 -4.26
CA ILE A 237 -11.23 -8.56 -4.72
C ILE A 237 -11.49 -7.06 -4.63
N GLY A 238 -10.45 -6.27 -4.35
CA GLY A 238 -10.58 -4.81 -4.21
C GLY A 238 -11.09 -4.09 -5.47
N LYS A 239 -10.90 -4.70 -6.66
CA LYS A 239 -11.44 -4.20 -7.93
C LYS A 239 -12.97 -4.19 -7.97
N ASP A 240 -13.62 -5.12 -7.28
CA ASP A 240 -15.08 -5.21 -7.19
C ASP A 240 -15.61 -4.16 -6.20
N HIS A 241 -15.04 -4.13 -4.99
CA HIS A 241 -15.40 -3.15 -3.98
C HIS A 241 -14.24 -2.85 -3.03
N ALA A 242 -14.07 -1.57 -2.64
CA ALA A 242 -12.96 -1.12 -1.80
C ALA A 242 -12.83 -1.85 -0.45
N LYS A 243 -13.96 -2.30 0.13
CA LYS A 243 -14.01 -3.15 1.33
C LYS A 243 -13.16 -4.43 1.25
N PHE A 244 -12.87 -4.91 0.03
CA PHE A 244 -12.02 -6.08 -0.20
C PHE A 244 -10.54 -5.72 -0.39
N SER A 245 -10.13 -4.46 -0.29
CA SER A 245 -8.72 -4.08 -0.28
C SER A 245 -8.04 -4.67 0.97
N PRO A 246 -7.00 -5.52 0.83
CA PRO A 246 -6.30 -6.08 1.98
C PRO A 246 -5.28 -5.11 2.59
N VAL A 247 -4.98 -4.02 1.89
CA VAL A 247 -4.09 -2.95 2.35
C VAL A 247 -4.90 -1.71 2.73
N SER A 248 -4.49 -1.08 3.83
CA SER A 248 -4.96 0.25 4.23
C SER A 248 -4.42 1.28 3.25
N THR A 249 -3.11 1.20 2.96
CA THR A 249 -2.48 1.99 1.91
C THR A 249 -1.28 1.24 1.34
N ALA A 250 -1.08 1.37 0.03
CA ALA A 250 0.10 0.90 -0.67
C ALA A 250 0.57 2.01 -1.61
N THR A 251 1.76 2.55 -1.32
CA THR A 251 2.32 3.68 -2.05
C THR A 251 3.78 3.43 -2.37
N PHE A 252 4.28 4.13 -3.37
CA PHE A 252 5.70 4.20 -3.61
C PHE A 252 6.11 5.63 -4.00
N ARG A 253 7.37 5.96 -3.73
CA ARG A 253 8.00 7.21 -4.14
C ARG A 253 9.40 6.92 -4.69
N PRO A 254 9.89 7.67 -5.69
CA PRO A 254 11.27 7.52 -6.13
C PRO A 254 12.23 7.94 -5.02
N VAL A 255 13.42 7.33 -4.98
CA VAL A 255 14.45 7.68 -3.98
C VAL A 255 14.99 9.09 -4.27
N PRO A 256 14.83 10.07 -3.36
CA PRO A 256 15.40 11.41 -3.53
C PRO A 256 16.93 11.39 -3.44
N ASP A 257 17.57 12.20 -4.27
CA ASP A 257 19.01 12.46 -4.28
C ASP A 257 19.26 13.96 -4.10
N VAL A 258 19.70 14.33 -2.90
CA VAL A 258 19.96 15.73 -2.53
C VAL A 258 21.47 15.95 -2.62
N ARG A 259 21.88 16.93 -3.43
CA ARG A 259 23.29 17.27 -3.66
C ARG A 259 23.53 18.74 -3.38
N LEU A 260 24.66 19.04 -2.75
CA LEU A 260 25.13 20.41 -2.54
C LEU A 260 26.16 20.72 -3.64
N LEU A 261 25.91 21.79 -4.41
CA LEU A 261 26.76 22.19 -5.53
C LEU A 261 28.00 22.96 -5.09
N ARG A 262 27.90 23.62 -3.92
CA ARG A 262 29.01 24.31 -3.26
C ARG A 262 29.02 23.97 -1.77
N PRO A 263 30.18 24.12 -1.08
CA PRO A 263 30.22 24.10 0.37
C PRO A 263 29.38 25.25 0.94
N ILE A 264 28.46 24.93 1.86
CA ILE A 264 27.60 25.88 2.56
C ILE A 264 28.02 25.88 4.04
N ARG A 265 28.31 27.06 4.60
CA ARG A 265 28.93 27.22 5.92
C ARG A 265 28.16 28.20 6.80
N GLY A 266 28.34 28.10 8.12
CA GLY A 266 27.86 29.08 9.10
C GLY A 266 26.34 29.28 9.08
N GLU A 267 25.90 30.55 9.08
CA GLU A 267 24.47 30.89 9.08
C GLU A 267 23.70 30.36 7.86
N GLU A 268 24.35 30.26 6.69
CA GLU A 268 23.72 29.67 5.50
C GLU A 268 23.38 28.19 5.72
N ALA A 269 24.23 27.45 6.46
CA ALA A 269 24.04 26.04 6.75
C ALA A 269 22.88 25.81 7.74
N GLU A 270 22.78 26.66 8.77
CA GLU A 270 21.65 26.73 9.70
C GLU A 270 20.33 27.00 8.95
N ARG A 271 20.33 28.00 8.07
CA ARG A 271 19.16 28.34 7.24
C ARG A 271 18.75 27.19 6.34
N LEU A 272 19.71 26.55 5.66
CA LEU A 272 19.45 25.39 4.82
C LEU A 272 18.83 24.24 5.61
N ARG A 273 19.37 23.93 6.79
CA ARG A 273 18.84 22.90 7.69
C ARG A 273 17.40 23.22 8.13
N SER A 274 17.06 24.49 8.35
CA SER A 274 15.71 24.91 8.73
C SER A 274 14.65 24.74 7.63
N TYR A 275 15.07 24.76 6.36
CA TYR A 275 14.18 24.64 5.21
C TYR A 275 13.91 23.18 4.81
N LEU A 276 14.76 22.25 5.23
CA LEU A 276 14.65 20.83 4.92
C LEU A 276 14.11 20.03 6.12
N PRO A 277 13.53 18.84 5.88
CA PRO A 277 13.16 17.93 6.96
C PRO A 277 14.36 17.58 7.85
N LYS A 278 14.07 17.35 9.15
CA LYS A 278 15.10 16.93 10.12
C LYS A 278 15.78 15.65 9.64
N GLY A 279 17.11 15.61 9.72
CA GLY A 279 17.93 14.46 9.33
C GLY A 279 18.36 14.42 7.86
N VAL A 280 17.87 15.32 7.01
CA VAL A 280 18.35 15.41 5.61
C VAL A 280 19.76 16.01 5.56
N ILE A 281 19.97 17.11 6.29
CA ILE A 281 21.25 17.81 6.41
C ILE A 281 21.74 17.71 7.84
N GLU A 282 23.00 17.33 7.99
CA GLU A 282 23.77 17.46 9.24
C GLU A 282 24.78 18.60 9.10
N ILE A 283 25.01 19.29 10.20
CA ILE A 283 26.05 20.32 10.28
C ILE A 283 27.23 19.66 10.99
N ARG A 284 28.37 19.55 10.31
CA ARG A 284 29.61 18.98 10.86
C ARG A 284 30.64 20.08 11.08
N GLU A 285 31.32 19.99 12.21
CA GLU A 285 32.50 20.80 12.48
C GLU A 285 33.66 20.28 11.63
N ALA A 286 34.38 21.17 10.96
CA ALA A 286 35.54 20.78 10.15
C ALA A 286 36.73 20.49 11.09
N PRO A 287 37.36 19.30 11.02
CA PRO A 287 38.39 18.91 11.99
C PRO A 287 39.74 19.61 11.80
N GLU A 288 40.01 20.28 10.67
CA GLU A 288 41.39 20.68 10.34
C GLU A 288 41.69 22.18 10.35
N ILE A 289 40.70 23.08 10.35
CA ILE A 289 40.94 24.53 10.41
C ILE A 289 39.78 25.16 11.18
N ARG A 290 40.05 26.28 11.86
CA ARG A 290 39.14 27.18 12.58
C ARG A 290 38.04 27.81 11.67
N GLU A 291 37.49 27.01 10.76
CA GLU A 291 36.46 27.35 9.80
C GLU A 291 35.07 27.08 10.37
N ALA A 292 34.11 27.90 9.92
CA ALA A 292 32.71 27.78 10.28
C ALA A 292 32.14 26.39 9.94
N PRO A 293 31.16 25.89 10.71
CA PRO A 293 30.60 24.56 10.52
C PRO A 293 29.96 24.40 9.13
N VAL A 294 30.09 23.21 8.55
CA VAL A 294 29.74 22.90 7.14
C VAL A 294 28.50 22.01 7.08
N ALA A 295 27.58 22.31 6.16
CA ALA A 295 26.44 21.45 5.87
C ALA A 295 26.86 20.22 5.03
N VAL A 296 26.50 19.03 5.49
CA VAL A 296 26.70 17.75 4.79
C VAL A 296 25.34 17.05 4.64
N VAL A 297 25.12 16.43 3.49
CA VAL A 297 23.93 15.61 3.26
C VAL A 297 24.07 14.31 4.05
N ALA A 298 23.26 14.13 5.08
CA ALA A 298 23.30 12.94 5.92
C ALA A 298 22.43 11.83 5.33
N ASN A 299 21.14 12.11 5.10
CA ASN A 299 20.21 11.13 4.55
C ASN A 299 19.20 11.78 3.60
N SER A 300 19.44 11.64 2.29
CA SER A 300 18.52 12.16 1.27
C SER A 300 17.14 11.51 1.35
N ARG A 301 17.01 10.25 1.81
CA ARG A 301 15.75 9.47 1.87
C ARG A 301 14.63 10.18 2.62
N LEU A 302 14.99 10.95 3.65
CA LEU A 302 14.05 11.67 4.51
C LEU A 302 13.47 12.92 3.83
N TYR A 303 13.94 13.26 2.64
CA TYR A 303 13.44 14.39 1.89
C TYR A 303 12.00 14.14 1.39
N THR A 304 11.07 14.99 1.84
CA THR A 304 9.62 14.89 1.57
C THR A 304 9.17 15.78 0.40
N SER A 305 10.06 16.13 -0.53
CA SER A 305 9.74 17.02 -1.65
C SER A 305 9.31 18.44 -1.25
N ASN A 306 9.70 18.91 -0.06
CA ASN A 306 9.50 20.29 0.37
C ASN A 306 10.37 21.26 -0.47
N ARG A 307 9.73 22.26 -1.08
CA ARG A 307 10.38 23.23 -1.99
C ARG A 307 10.79 24.54 -1.35
N ARG A 308 10.69 24.67 -0.02
CA ARG A 308 11.01 25.91 0.71
C ARG A 308 12.42 26.45 0.44
N VAL A 309 13.39 25.58 0.19
CA VAL A 309 14.78 25.99 -0.14
C VAL A 309 14.83 26.83 -1.42
N PHE A 310 13.92 26.62 -2.37
CA PHE A 310 13.90 27.37 -3.63
C PHE A 310 13.27 28.76 -3.52
N THR A 311 12.67 29.10 -2.37
CA THR A 311 12.19 30.46 -2.09
C THR A 311 13.34 31.44 -1.86
N ASP A 312 14.49 30.94 -1.42
CA ASP A 312 15.70 31.74 -1.20
C ASP A 312 16.60 31.69 -2.45
N PRO A 313 16.84 32.80 -3.18
CA PRO A 313 17.65 32.81 -4.40
C PRO A 313 19.11 32.34 -4.21
N GLU A 314 19.71 32.58 -3.05
CA GLU A 314 21.11 32.23 -2.77
C GLU A 314 21.28 30.74 -2.52
N LEU A 315 20.41 30.18 -1.67
CA LEU A 315 20.38 28.74 -1.37
C LEU A 315 19.81 27.93 -2.54
N ALA A 316 18.86 28.49 -3.30
CA ALA A 316 18.29 27.86 -4.48
C ALA A 316 19.37 27.52 -5.51
N ARG A 317 20.42 28.34 -5.66
CA ARG A 317 21.56 28.08 -6.56
C ARG A 317 22.56 27.05 -6.02
N SER A 318 22.53 26.82 -4.71
CA SER A 318 23.54 26.06 -3.98
C SER A 318 23.16 24.59 -3.78
N ILE A 319 21.88 24.25 -4.00
CA ILE A 319 21.33 22.89 -3.90
C ILE A 319 20.84 22.37 -5.25
N GLN A 320 21.02 21.07 -5.48
CA GLN A 320 20.37 20.32 -6.54
C GLN A 320 19.59 19.16 -5.91
N ILE A 321 18.32 19.04 -6.29
CA ILE A 321 17.43 17.98 -5.81
C ILE A 321 16.99 17.18 -7.03
N ALA A 322 17.37 15.91 -7.07
CA ALA A 322 17.03 14.98 -8.11
C ALA A 322 16.35 13.74 -7.51
N PHE A 323 15.90 12.84 -8.37
CA PHE A 323 15.40 11.53 -7.98
C PHE A 323 16.20 10.47 -8.73
N ARG A 324 16.54 9.38 -8.03
CA ARG A 324 17.24 8.26 -8.65
C ARG A 324 16.28 7.51 -9.57
N GLU A 325 16.72 7.29 -10.81
CA GLU A 325 15.96 6.51 -11.77
C GLU A 325 15.91 5.04 -11.35
N ASN A 326 14.78 4.39 -11.61
CA ASN A 326 14.55 2.95 -11.36
C ASN A 326 14.84 2.52 -9.91
N GLN A 327 14.73 3.43 -8.95
CA GLN A 327 14.82 3.16 -7.51
C GLN A 327 13.59 3.72 -6.80
N PHE A 328 12.81 2.86 -6.19
CA PHE A 328 11.56 3.21 -5.52
C PHE A 328 11.54 2.74 -4.08
N ILE A 329 10.97 3.58 -3.22
CA ILE A 329 10.67 3.29 -1.83
C ILE A 329 9.19 2.93 -1.77
N PHE A 330 8.88 1.69 -1.42
CA PHE A 330 7.52 1.21 -1.20
C PHE A 330 7.17 1.27 0.28
N ASN A 331 5.96 1.74 0.59
CA ASN A 331 5.33 1.61 1.90
C ASN A 331 4.02 0.84 1.74
N VAL A 332 3.89 -0.28 2.45
CA VAL A 332 2.72 -1.17 2.41
C VAL A 332 2.20 -1.40 3.82
N GLU A 333 0.99 -0.91 4.07
CA GLU A 333 0.27 -1.04 5.32
C GLU A 333 -0.92 -1.99 5.12
N SER A 334 -0.89 -3.12 5.81
CA SER A 334 -1.98 -4.09 5.84
C SER A 334 -3.15 -3.57 6.68
N VAL A 335 -4.37 -4.02 6.35
CA VAL A 335 -5.55 -3.81 7.21
C VAL A 335 -5.49 -4.72 8.46
N GLY A 336 -4.64 -5.75 8.46
CA GLY A 336 -4.40 -6.66 9.59
C GLY A 336 -4.87 -8.10 9.38
N SER A 337 -5.41 -8.42 8.19
CA SER A 337 -5.87 -9.76 7.82
C SER A 337 -4.71 -10.70 7.54
N LEU A 338 -3.69 -10.22 6.83
CA LEU A 338 -2.43 -10.89 6.51
C LEU A 338 -1.25 -9.95 6.72
N ALA A 339 -0.05 -10.48 6.95
CA ALA A 339 1.17 -9.67 7.09
C ALA A 339 1.53 -8.98 5.76
N SER A 340 2.12 -7.79 5.81
CA SER A 340 2.46 -7.00 4.61
C SER A 340 3.42 -7.74 3.66
N ALA A 341 4.40 -8.47 4.20
CA ALA A 341 5.32 -9.29 3.42
C ALA A 341 4.58 -10.30 2.52
N ILE A 342 3.57 -10.95 3.12
CA ILE A 342 2.75 -11.98 2.49
C ILE A 342 1.86 -11.35 1.41
N LEU A 343 1.34 -10.14 1.63
CA LEU A 343 0.55 -9.42 0.63
C LEU A 343 1.38 -9.07 -0.61
N VAL A 344 2.63 -8.64 -0.44
CA VAL A 344 3.54 -8.35 -1.55
C VAL A 344 3.85 -9.62 -2.35
N GLU A 345 4.11 -10.73 -1.66
CA GLU A 345 4.34 -12.03 -2.31
C GLU A 345 3.12 -12.48 -3.15
N GLU A 346 1.90 -12.36 -2.61
CA GLU A 346 0.68 -12.72 -3.34
C GLU A 346 0.42 -11.79 -4.52
N ALA A 347 0.66 -10.49 -4.38
CA ALA A 347 0.54 -9.55 -5.49
C ALA A 347 1.48 -9.91 -6.64
N LEU A 348 2.74 -10.28 -6.34
CA LEU A 348 3.71 -10.73 -7.35
C LEU A 348 3.27 -12.03 -8.02
N LYS A 349 2.79 -13.02 -7.27
CA LYS A 349 2.25 -14.28 -7.83
C LYS A 349 1.07 -14.03 -8.77
N ILE A 350 0.18 -13.10 -8.42
CA ILE A 350 -0.96 -12.73 -9.27
C ILE A 350 -0.48 -12.11 -10.58
N LEU A 351 0.51 -11.22 -10.53
CA LEU A 351 1.11 -10.63 -11.72
C LEU A 351 1.78 -11.68 -12.60
N GLN A 352 2.55 -12.60 -12.00
CA GLN A 352 3.17 -13.72 -12.71
C GLN A 352 2.13 -14.60 -13.40
N THR A 353 1.08 -15.01 -12.68
CA THR A 353 0.01 -15.86 -13.23
C THR A 353 -0.70 -15.19 -14.40
N ARG A 354 -0.88 -13.87 -14.36
CA ARG A 354 -1.47 -13.11 -15.48
C ARG A 354 -0.56 -13.12 -16.71
N CYS A 355 0.75 -12.95 -16.52
CA CYS A 355 1.71 -13.04 -17.61
C CYS A 355 1.74 -14.45 -18.21
N GLU A 356 1.73 -15.49 -17.39
CA GLU A 356 1.67 -16.89 -17.84
C GLU A 356 0.38 -17.18 -18.62
N TYR A 357 -0.76 -16.71 -18.13
CA TYR A 357 -2.04 -16.86 -18.81
C TYR A 357 -2.06 -16.14 -20.17
N LEU A 358 -1.55 -14.90 -20.23
CA LEU A 358 -1.42 -14.17 -21.49
C LEU A 358 -0.47 -14.89 -22.46
N TRP A 359 0.64 -15.42 -21.96
CA TRP A 359 1.58 -16.21 -22.75
C TRP A 359 0.95 -17.47 -23.33
N MET A 360 0.06 -18.14 -22.58
CA MET A 360 -0.66 -19.33 -23.07
C MET A 360 -1.66 -19.01 -24.18
N ILE A 361 -2.32 -17.86 -24.12
CA ILE A 361 -3.37 -17.47 -25.08
C ILE A 361 -2.79 -16.77 -26.31
N CYS A 362 -1.63 -16.11 -26.15
CA CYS A 362 -0.99 -15.43 -27.26
C CYS A 362 -0.66 -16.45 -28.37
N PRO A 363 -1.16 -16.25 -29.60
CA PRO A 363 -0.86 -17.15 -30.70
C PRO A 363 0.66 -17.15 -30.94
N LYS A 364 1.28 -18.32 -30.85
CA LYS A 364 2.73 -18.51 -31.07
C LYS A 364 3.12 -18.41 -32.55
N GLU A 365 2.23 -17.90 -33.40
CA GLU A 365 2.47 -17.77 -34.83
C GLU A 365 3.51 -16.67 -35.09
N SER A 366 4.50 -17.01 -35.89
CA SER A 366 5.63 -16.16 -36.28
C SER A 366 5.25 -15.00 -37.22
N ARG A 367 3.98 -14.60 -37.29
CA ARG A 367 3.50 -13.49 -38.13
C ARG A 367 2.41 -12.69 -37.40
N PHE A 368 2.82 -11.61 -36.74
CA PHE A 368 1.93 -10.54 -36.28
C PHE A 368 1.40 -9.71 -37.46
N SER A 369 0.78 -10.33 -38.48
CA SER A 369 0.19 -9.61 -39.62
C SER A 369 -1.20 -9.03 -39.33
N ASN A 370 -1.81 -9.38 -38.19
CA ASN A 370 -3.24 -9.12 -37.92
C ASN A 370 -3.52 -8.15 -36.76
N ILE A 371 -2.50 -7.58 -36.10
CA ILE A 371 -2.73 -6.47 -35.16
C ILE A 371 -2.69 -5.17 -35.97
N LYS A 372 -3.83 -4.79 -36.54
CA LYS A 372 -4.03 -3.41 -37.00
C LYS A 372 -4.11 -2.52 -35.77
N ALA A 373 -3.00 -1.91 -35.38
CA ALA A 373 -3.10 -0.67 -34.61
C ALA A 373 -3.88 0.31 -35.48
N GLU A 374 -5.02 0.82 -34.98
CA GLU A 374 -5.70 1.90 -35.68
C GLU A 374 -4.69 3.05 -35.89
N PRO A 375 -4.51 3.54 -37.12
CA PRO A 375 -3.61 4.66 -37.35
C PRO A 375 -4.12 5.87 -36.57
N ASN A 376 -3.24 6.43 -35.74
CA ASN A 376 -3.44 7.68 -35.03
C ASN A 376 -4.16 8.70 -35.91
N ALA A 377 -5.23 9.28 -35.39
CA ALA A 377 -5.99 10.38 -35.97
C ALA A 377 -5.16 11.68 -36.02
N ALA A 378 -4.05 11.68 -36.76
CA ALA A 378 -3.20 12.83 -37.03
C ALA A 378 -3.58 13.57 -38.32
N SER A 379 -4.83 13.40 -38.79
CA SER A 379 -5.35 14.06 -40.01
C SER A 379 -6.50 15.04 -39.75
N PHE A 380 -6.61 15.60 -38.54
CA PHE A 380 -7.64 16.60 -38.20
C PHE A 380 -7.14 18.04 -38.03
N PHE A 381 -5.86 18.32 -38.36
CA PHE A 381 -5.37 19.68 -38.47
C PHE A 381 -4.51 19.82 -39.74
N SER A 382 -5.19 20.14 -40.85
CA SER A 382 -4.63 20.84 -42.01
C SER A 382 -5.53 22.02 -42.33
#